data_AF-A0A7W4GS87-F1
#
_entry.id   AF-A0A7W4GS87-F1
#
_cell.length_a   1.000
_cell.length_b   1.000
_cell.length_c   1.000
_cell.angle_alpha   90.00
_cell.angle_beta   90.00
_cell.angle_gamma   90.00
#
_symmetry.space_group_name_H-M   'P 1'
#
loop_
_entity.id
_entity.type
_entity.pdbx_description
1 polymer ?
#
loop_
_entity_poly.entity_id
_entity_poly.type
_entity_poly.pdbx_seq_one_letter_code
_entity_poly.pdbx_strand_id
1 'polypeptide(L)'
;MKIAVLGKGVEGNAVAEYFKQDEITFFEKFNDEDLDSFDLENFDLVFRSPSVHPYYIAKQKSPHLIDNWTTITNYFFEHVKAPIIGVTGTKGKGTTCSIIASILREFSEKFVHVHLVGNIGNPAILELDQITEKDIVVYEMSSFQCWDLEKSPHISVVLRIEPDHLDRH
;
A
#
# COMPACT_ATOMS: atom_id res chain seq x y z
N MET A 1 -16.22 12.35 -2.57
CA MET A 1 -16.12 11.13 -3.38
C MET A 1 -16.76 9.98 -2.63
N LYS A 2 -17.18 8.93 -3.32
CA LYS A 2 -17.60 7.65 -2.76
C LYS A 2 -16.44 6.68 -2.83
N ILE A 3 -15.97 6.22 -1.68
CA ILE A 3 -14.80 5.36 -1.56
C ILE A 3 -15.22 4.01 -0.99
N ALA A 4 -14.89 2.93 -1.70
CA ALA A 4 -15.03 1.56 -1.20
C ALA A 4 -13.70 1.10 -0.61
N VAL A 5 -13.75 0.41 0.54
CA VAL A 5 -12.58 -0.22 1.16
C VAL A 5 -12.87 -1.70 1.37
N LEU A 6 -12.12 -2.54 0.66
CA LEU A 6 -12.24 -3.99 0.70
C LEU A 6 -11.37 -4.56 1.84
N GLY A 7 -11.87 -4.41 3.07
CA GLY A 7 -11.22 -4.89 4.30
C GLY A 7 -10.93 -3.78 5.31
N LYS A 8 -11.33 -3.98 6.57
CA LYS A 8 -11.23 -2.99 7.66
C LYS A 8 -10.07 -3.25 8.63
N GLY A 9 -8.91 -3.60 8.08
CA GLY A 9 -7.67 -3.75 8.86
C GLY A 9 -7.10 -2.40 9.31
N VAL A 10 -5.87 -2.42 9.84
CA VAL A 10 -5.11 -1.20 10.16
C VAL A 10 -5.05 -0.25 8.95
N GLU A 11 -4.72 -0.82 7.79
CA GLU A 11 -4.68 -0.12 6.51
C GLU A 11 -6.05 0.45 6.10
N GLY A 12 -7.13 -0.32 6.20
CA GLY A 12 -8.47 0.17 5.85
C GLY A 12 -8.93 1.33 6.75
N ASN A 13 -8.63 1.26 8.05
CA ASN A 13 -8.92 2.38 8.96
C ASN A 13 -8.08 3.62 8.62
N ALA A 14 -6.83 3.44 8.19
CA ALA A 14 -5.98 4.54 7.75
C ALA A 14 -6.53 5.25 6.50
N VAL A 15 -7.13 4.51 5.56
CA VAL A 15 -7.85 5.10 4.42
C VAL A 15 -8.99 5.99 4.93
N ALA A 16 -9.77 5.51 5.91
CA ALA A 16 -10.88 6.30 6.43
C ALA A 16 -10.48 7.55 7.21
N GLU A 17 -9.34 7.50 7.88
CA GLU A 17 -8.78 8.68 8.53
C GLU A 17 -8.26 9.71 7.52
N TYR A 18 -7.59 9.24 6.46
CA TYR A 18 -7.07 10.11 5.39
C TYR A 18 -8.20 10.79 4.62
N PHE A 19 -9.20 10.03 4.18
CA PHE A 19 -10.38 10.52 3.45
C PHE A 19 -11.58 10.84 4.34
N LYS A 20 -11.34 11.33 5.57
CA LYS A 20 -12.41 11.58 6.57
C LYS A 20 -13.53 12.55 6.14
N GLN A 21 -13.36 13.27 5.04
CA GLN A 21 -14.36 14.19 4.48
C GLN A 21 -15.21 13.54 3.37
N ASP A 22 -14.85 12.34 2.92
CA ASP A 22 -15.52 11.58 1.86
C ASP A 22 -16.50 10.54 2.42
N GLU A 23 -17.35 10.00 1.54
CA GLU A 23 -18.27 8.92 1.89
C GLU A 23 -17.55 7.58 1.77
N ILE A 24 -17.41 6.86 2.88
CA ILE A 24 -16.62 5.62 2.94
C ILE A 24 -17.50 4.42 3.27
N THR A 25 -17.44 3.41 2.41
CA THR A 25 -18.11 2.13 2.61
C THR A 25 -17.07 1.03 2.81
N PHE A 26 -17.16 0.32 3.92
CA PHE A 26 -16.32 -0.84 4.21
C PHE A 26 -17.03 -2.14 3.81
N PHE A 27 -16.33 -2.98 3.08
CA PHE A 27 -16.72 -4.36 2.82
C PHE A 27 -15.87 -5.27 3.70
N GLU A 28 -16.51 -6.07 4.56
CA GLU A 28 -15.86 -6.95 5.54
C GLU A 28 -16.44 -8.36 5.47
N LYS A 29 -15.64 -9.37 5.87
CA LYS A 29 -16.07 -10.78 5.98
C LYS A 29 -16.76 -11.32 4.72
N PHE A 30 -16.09 -11.16 3.59
CA PHE A 30 -16.54 -11.65 2.29
C PHE A 30 -15.55 -12.66 1.73
N ASN A 31 -16.04 -13.52 0.85
CA ASN A 31 -15.24 -14.35 -0.02
C ASN A 31 -15.06 -13.66 -1.37
N ASP A 32 -14.07 -14.10 -2.13
CA ASP A 32 -13.76 -13.51 -3.44
C ASP A 32 -14.95 -13.56 -4.42
N GLU A 33 -15.88 -14.53 -4.26
CA GLU A 33 -17.10 -14.67 -5.05
C GLU A 33 -18.16 -13.60 -4.76
N ASP A 34 -18.11 -12.98 -3.57
CA ASP A 34 -19.08 -11.96 -3.15
C ASP A 34 -18.80 -10.59 -3.80
N LEU A 35 -17.59 -10.38 -4.34
CA LEU A 35 -17.16 -9.10 -4.92
C LEU A 35 -18.06 -8.62 -6.06
N ASP A 36 -18.62 -9.54 -6.84
CA ASP A 36 -19.55 -9.21 -7.94
C ASP A 36 -20.88 -8.61 -7.43
N SER A 37 -21.20 -8.77 -6.13
CA SER A 37 -22.44 -8.25 -5.51
C SER A 37 -22.30 -6.88 -4.86
N PHE A 38 -21.09 -6.30 -4.86
CA PHE A 38 -20.81 -5.05 -4.16
C PHE A 38 -21.03 -3.79 -5.02
N ASP A 39 -21.41 -3.97 -6.28
CA ASP A 39 -21.64 -2.90 -7.26
C ASP A 39 -20.51 -1.86 -7.24
N LEU A 40 -19.26 -2.34 -7.26
CA LEU A 40 -18.05 -1.53 -7.06
C LEU A 40 -17.87 -0.42 -8.11
N GLU A 41 -18.54 -0.54 -9.27
CA GLU A 41 -18.59 0.47 -10.32
C GLU A 41 -19.27 1.78 -9.88
N ASN A 42 -20.04 1.76 -8.79
CA ASN A 42 -20.71 2.94 -8.25
C ASN A 42 -19.81 3.80 -7.35
N PHE A 43 -18.56 3.38 -7.12
CA PHE A 43 -17.58 4.09 -6.31
C PHE A 43 -16.58 4.83 -7.20
N ASP A 44 -16.18 6.03 -6.76
CA ASP A 44 -15.17 6.83 -7.44
C ASP A 44 -13.77 6.24 -7.26
N LEU A 45 -13.53 5.57 -6.12
CA LEU A 45 -12.26 4.93 -5.79
C LEU A 45 -12.47 3.68 -4.93
N VAL A 46 -11.79 2.59 -5.25
CA VAL A 46 -11.84 1.31 -4.53
C VAL A 46 -10.46 0.96 -3.98
N PHE A 47 -10.31 0.87 -2.67
CA PHE A 47 -9.09 0.37 -2.02
C PHE A 47 -9.18 -1.13 -1.78
N ARG A 48 -8.34 -1.89 -2.49
CA ARG A 48 -8.09 -3.32 -2.26
C ARG A 48 -7.15 -3.49 -1.06
N SER A 49 -7.55 -4.28 -0.06
CA SER A 49 -6.62 -4.79 0.97
C SER A 49 -5.63 -5.79 0.36
N PRO A 50 -4.36 -5.81 0.76
CA PRO A 50 -3.36 -6.77 0.26
C PRO A 50 -3.80 -8.24 0.32
N SER A 51 -4.67 -8.60 1.27
CA SER A 51 -5.20 -9.96 1.46
C SER A 51 -6.20 -10.41 0.39
N VAL A 52 -6.84 -9.49 -0.33
CA VAL A 52 -7.83 -9.80 -1.39
C VAL A 52 -7.08 -10.07 -2.67
N HIS A 53 -7.18 -11.24 -3.27
CA HIS A 53 -6.32 -11.57 -4.42
C HIS A 53 -6.61 -10.64 -5.63
N PRO A 54 -5.59 -10.04 -6.27
CA PRO A 54 -5.78 -8.98 -7.28
C PRO A 54 -6.56 -9.45 -8.52
N TYR A 55 -6.42 -10.73 -8.90
CA TYR A 55 -7.19 -11.33 -9.99
C TYR A 55 -8.70 -11.12 -9.87
N TYR A 56 -9.29 -11.06 -8.68
CA TYR A 56 -10.75 -10.92 -8.57
C TYR A 56 -11.24 -9.51 -8.88
N ILE A 57 -10.44 -8.49 -8.54
CA ILE A 57 -10.71 -7.12 -8.99
C ILE A 57 -10.46 -7.00 -10.50
N ALA A 58 -9.40 -7.63 -11.01
CA ALA A 58 -9.12 -7.65 -12.45
C ALA A 58 -10.15 -8.45 -13.27
N LYS A 59 -10.87 -9.40 -12.66
CA LYS A 59 -11.86 -10.27 -13.31
C LYS A 59 -13.26 -9.66 -13.30
N GLN A 60 -13.54 -8.63 -12.50
CA GLN A 60 -14.82 -7.94 -12.57
C GLN A 60 -15.03 -7.49 -14.03
N LYS A 61 -16.05 -8.08 -14.66
CA LYS A 61 -16.30 -8.08 -16.11
C LYS A 61 -16.78 -6.72 -16.64
N SER A 62 -16.40 -5.63 -15.98
CA SER A 62 -16.74 -4.27 -16.33
C SER A 62 -15.45 -3.56 -16.75
N PRO A 63 -15.30 -3.14 -18.02
CA PRO A 63 -14.14 -2.36 -18.46
C PRO A 63 -13.92 -1.09 -17.63
N HIS A 64 -14.95 -0.61 -16.93
CA HIS A 64 -14.93 0.59 -16.09
C HIS A 64 -14.35 0.38 -14.67
N LEU A 65 -14.28 -0.87 -14.19
CA LEU A 65 -13.74 -1.18 -12.87
C LEU A 65 -12.21 -1.27 -12.85
N ILE A 66 -11.59 -1.31 -14.03
CA ILE A 66 -10.13 -1.34 -14.18
C ILE A 66 -9.51 0.00 -13.78
N ASP A 67 -10.23 1.11 -13.94
CA ASP A 67 -9.66 2.46 -13.81
C ASP A 67 -9.87 3.10 -12.41
N ASN A 68 -10.77 2.56 -11.58
CA ASN A 68 -11.17 3.18 -10.32
C ASN A 68 -10.70 2.43 -9.06
N TRP A 69 -9.84 1.41 -9.18
CA TRP A 69 -9.33 0.67 -8.03
C TRP A 69 -7.82 0.88 -7.83
N THR A 70 -7.38 0.72 -6.60
CA THR A 70 -5.99 0.84 -6.19
C THR A 70 -5.73 0.02 -4.92
N THR A 71 -4.48 -0.05 -4.50
CA THR A 71 -4.07 -0.40 -3.14
C THR A 71 -3.55 0.84 -2.43
N ILE A 72 -3.39 0.78 -1.10
CA ILE A 72 -2.70 1.85 -0.37
C ILE A 72 -1.27 2.02 -0.89
N THR A 73 -0.58 0.93 -1.21
CA THR A 73 0.79 0.98 -1.72
C THR A 73 0.86 1.63 -3.10
N ASN A 74 -0.01 1.25 -4.04
CA ASN A 74 -0.08 1.90 -5.37
C ASN A 74 -0.45 3.38 -5.24
N TYR A 75 -1.48 3.70 -4.44
CA TYR A 75 -1.89 5.09 -4.22
C TYR A 75 -0.75 5.92 -3.62
N PHE A 76 -0.04 5.39 -2.63
CA PHE A 76 1.11 6.07 -2.03
C PHE A 76 2.24 6.29 -3.06
N PHE A 77 2.59 5.27 -3.84
CA PHE A 77 3.66 5.36 -4.84
C PHE A 77 3.32 6.32 -5.98
N GLU A 78 2.04 6.46 -6.33
CA GLU A 78 1.56 7.40 -7.33
C GLU A 78 1.69 8.86 -6.88
N HIS A 79 1.42 9.13 -5.60
CA HIS A 79 1.25 10.49 -5.09
C HIS A 79 2.43 11.02 -4.27
N VAL A 80 3.33 10.14 -3.80
CA VAL A 80 4.46 10.57 -2.98
C VAL A 80 5.49 11.36 -3.80
N LYS A 81 5.98 12.45 -3.21
CA LYS A 81 6.92 13.37 -3.87
C LYS A 81 8.39 13.02 -3.62
N ALA A 82 8.67 12.24 -2.59
CA ALA A 82 10.00 11.85 -2.17
C ALA A 82 10.46 10.56 -2.86
N PRO A 83 11.77 10.34 -3.02
CA PRO A 83 12.31 9.06 -3.43
C PRO A 83 11.99 7.96 -2.40
N ILE A 84 11.73 6.75 -2.91
CA ILE A 84 11.37 5.58 -2.12
C ILE A 84 12.50 4.54 -2.16
N ILE A 85 12.92 4.08 -0.99
CA ILE A 85 13.68 2.84 -0.80
C ILE A 85 12.69 1.76 -0.36
N GLY A 86 12.38 0.81 -1.24
CA GLY A 86 11.49 -0.31 -0.93
C GLY A 86 12.29 -1.53 -0.49
N VAL A 87 11.89 -2.16 0.61
CA VAL A 87 12.52 -3.40 1.12
C VAL A 87 11.50 -4.52 1.18
N THR A 88 11.81 -5.64 0.54
CA THR A 88 10.97 -6.84 0.56
C THR A 88 11.81 -8.11 0.74
N GLY A 89 11.14 -9.26 0.84
CA GLY A 89 11.73 -10.57 1.11
C GLY A 89 10.98 -11.35 2.20
N THR A 90 11.34 -12.61 2.43
CA THR A 90 10.60 -13.46 3.37
C THR A 90 10.81 -13.00 4.81
N LYS A 91 12.07 -12.75 5.21
CA LYS A 91 12.43 -12.35 6.58
C LYS A 91 13.43 -11.20 6.59
N GLY A 92 13.50 -10.50 7.72
CA GLY A 92 14.47 -9.42 7.96
C GLY A 92 14.08 -8.06 7.42
N LYS A 93 12.94 -7.94 6.73
CA LYS A 93 12.47 -6.68 6.10
C LYS A 93 12.45 -5.50 7.08
N GLY A 94 11.75 -5.64 8.21
CA GLY A 94 11.62 -4.56 9.18
C GLY A 94 12.92 -4.17 9.88
N THR A 95 13.78 -5.15 10.20
CA THR A 95 15.12 -4.88 10.71
C THR A 95 15.96 -4.11 9.70
N THR A 96 15.97 -4.55 8.43
CA THR A 96 16.71 -3.87 7.36
C THR A 96 16.17 -2.47 7.12
N CYS A 97 14.86 -2.27 7.08
CA CYS A 97 14.26 -0.94 6.98
C CYS A 97 14.66 -0.04 8.13
N SER A 98 14.64 -0.55 9.36
CA SER A 98 15.02 0.21 10.56
C SER A 98 16.48 0.63 10.53
N ILE A 99 17.39 -0.25 10.07
CA ILE A 99 18.82 0.06 9.90
C ILE A 99 19.00 1.13 8.82
N ILE A 100 18.36 0.97 7.66
CA ILE A 100 18.42 1.97 6.57
C ILE A 100 17.94 3.32 7.08
N ALA A 101 16.77 3.37 7.72
CA ALA A 101 16.22 4.61 8.26
C ALA A 101 17.13 5.23 9.32
N SER A 102 17.71 4.44 10.23
CA SER A 102 18.65 4.94 11.24
C SER A 102 19.90 5.54 10.61
N ILE A 103 20.46 4.91 9.58
CA ILE A 103 21.63 5.44 8.89
C ILE A 103 21.28 6.75 8.17
N LEU A 104 20.17 6.79 7.43
CA LEU A 104 19.74 7.97 6.66
C LEU A 104 19.46 9.18 7.54
N ARG A 105 18.98 8.99 8.78
CA ARG A 105 18.73 10.07 9.73
C ARG A 105 20.01 10.79 10.15
N GLU A 106 21.17 10.14 10.07
CA GLU A 106 22.46 10.79 10.33
C GLU A 106 22.89 11.73 9.18
N PHE A 107 22.24 11.67 8.03
CA PHE A 107 22.48 12.55 6.86
C PHE A 107 21.45 13.67 6.78
N SER A 108 21.23 14.37 7.90
CA SER A 108 20.24 15.46 8.04
C SER A 108 20.49 16.65 7.09
N GLU A 109 21.71 16.80 6.57
CA GLU A 109 22.06 17.78 5.55
C GLU A 109 21.50 17.43 4.16
N LYS A 110 21.14 16.16 3.94
CA LYS A 110 20.62 15.66 2.66
C LYS A 110 19.11 15.46 2.68
N PHE A 111 18.57 14.98 3.81
CA PHE A 111 17.14 14.69 3.96
C PHE A 111 16.59 15.39 5.19
N VAL A 112 15.51 16.15 5.02
CA VAL A 112 14.86 16.86 6.14
C VAL A 112 14.18 15.86 7.07
N HIS A 113 13.42 14.92 6.51
CA HIS A 113 12.81 13.81 7.24
C HIS A 113 13.04 12.45 6.57
N VAL A 114 13.08 11.41 7.40
CA VAL A 114 13.15 10.00 6.98
C VAL A 114 11.90 9.29 7.47
N HIS A 115 11.00 9.00 6.54
CA HIS A 115 9.72 8.34 6.81
C HIS A 115 9.88 6.83 6.73
N LEU A 116 9.48 6.13 7.79
CA LEU A 116 9.47 4.66 7.84
C LEU A 116 8.01 4.21 7.82
N VAL A 117 7.60 3.59 6.72
CA VAL A 117 6.20 3.25 6.43
C VAL A 117 6.06 1.84 5.85
N GLY A 118 4.82 1.40 5.67
CA GLY A 118 4.47 0.09 5.11
C GLY A 118 4.00 -0.86 6.21
N ASN A 119 4.53 -2.08 6.25
CA ASN A 119 4.16 -3.05 7.29
C ASN A 119 4.68 -2.71 8.70
N ILE A 120 5.60 -1.74 8.81
CA ILE A 120 6.08 -1.21 10.07
C ILE A 120 6.06 0.31 10.07
N GLY A 121 6.14 0.89 11.26
CA GLY A 121 6.03 2.34 11.43
C GLY A 121 4.59 2.80 11.26
N ASN A 122 4.40 3.89 10.52
CA ASN A 122 3.10 4.50 10.33
C ASN A 122 2.43 3.97 9.05
N PRO A 123 1.09 3.84 9.02
CA PRO A 123 0.36 3.56 7.79
C PRO A 123 0.73 4.58 6.72
N ALA A 124 1.20 4.10 5.56
CA ALA A 124 1.83 4.97 4.55
C ALA A 124 0.94 6.13 4.11
N ILE A 125 -0.37 5.90 3.95
CA ILE A 125 -1.30 6.93 3.50
C ILE A 125 -1.44 8.11 4.48
N LEU A 126 -1.24 7.89 5.79
CA LEU A 126 -1.34 8.96 6.79
C LEU A 126 -0.11 9.88 6.82
N GLU A 127 1.01 9.42 6.28
CA GLU A 127 2.24 10.20 6.14
C GLU A 127 2.27 10.99 4.82
N LEU A 128 1.46 10.60 3.83
CA LEU A 128 1.57 11.03 2.44
C LEU A 128 1.63 12.55 2.27
N ASP A 129 0.71 13.29 2.91
CA ASP A 129 0.61 14.74 2.76
C ASP A 129 1.73 15.52 3.48
N GLN A 130 2.42 14.87 4.41
CA GLN A 130 3.54 15.46 5.16
C GLN A 130 4.87 15.31 4.42
N ILE A 131 4.94 14.39 3.45
CA ILE A 131 6.16 14.08 2.70
C ILE A 131 6.40 15.10 1.59
N THR A 132 7.62 15.65 1.56
CA THR A 132 8.07 16.63 0.57
C THR A 132 9.22 16.07 -0.28
N GLU A 133 9.57 16.76 -1.37
CA GLU A 133 10.70 16.39 -2.23
C GLU A 133 12.06 16.41 -1.52
N LYS A 134 12.14 17.00 -0.32
CA LYS A 134 13.37 17.07 0.49
C LYS A 134 13.50 15.90 1.47
N ASP A 135 12.54 15.00 1.49
CA ASP A 135 12.48 13.87 2.40
C ASP A 135 12.93 12.58 1.69
N ILE A 136 12.98 11.48 2.44
CA ILE A 136 13.15 10.14 1.89
C ILE A 136 12.24 9.15 2.59
N VAL A 137 11.70 8.21 1.82
CA VAL A 137 10.82 7.15 2.33
C VAL A 137 11.57 5.82 2.34
N VAL A 138 11.53 5.14 3.48
CA VAL A 138 11.89 3.73 3.63
C VAL A 138 10.60 2.95 3.80
N TYR A 139 10.26 2.15 2.79
CA TYR A 139 8.99 1.43 2.71
C TYR A 139 9.22 -0.07 2.91
N GLU A 140 8.66 -0.65 3.97
CA GLU A 140 8.64 -2.10 4.15
C GLU A 140 7.46 -2.73 3.40
N MET A 141 7.75 -3.62 2.45
CA MET A 141 6.75 -4.18 1.53
C MET A 141 6.60 -5.69 1.71
N SER A 142 5.37 -6.17 1.87
CA SER A 142 5.01 -7.60 1.80
C SER A 142 4.89 -8.08 0.35
N SER A 143 4.94 -9.40 0.12
CA SER A 143 4.65 -9.97 -1.19
C SER A 143 3.22 -9.66 -1.66
N PHE A 144 2.26 -9.56 -0.74
CA PHE A 144 0.87 -9.19 -1.04
C PHE A 144 0.69 -7.75 -1.53
N GLN A 145 1.49 -6.82 -1.01
CA GLN A 145 1.54 -5.43 -1.48
C GLN A 145 2.33 -5.31 -2.81
N CYS A 146 3.31 -6.19 -3.03
CA CYS A 146 4.07 -6.24 -4.29
C CYS A 146 3.30 -6.90 -5.45
N TRP A 147 2.20 -7.60 -5.18
CA TRP A 147 1.55 -8.50 -6.14
C TRP A 147 1.02 -7.77 -7.38
N ASP A 148 0.46 -6.58 -7.16
CA ASP A 148 -0.16 -5.70 -8.15
C ASP A 148 0.49 -4.32 -8.17
N LEU A 149 1.75 -4.24 -7.74
CA LEU A 149 2.48 -2.97 -7.69
C LEU A 149 2.79 -2.47 -9.11
N GLU A 150 2.33 -1.27 -9.44
CA GLU A 150 2.46 -0.70 -10.78
C GLU A 150 3.75 0.12 -10.95
N LYS A 151 4.29 0.66 -9.85
CA LYS A 151 5.50 1.49 -9.83
C LYS A 151 6.57 0.90 -8.94
N SER A 152 7.80 0.79 -9.45
CA SER A 152 8.95 0.38 -8.64
C SER A 152 9.36 1.49 -7.67
N PRO A 153 9.88 1.14 -6.48
CA PRO A 153 10.69 2.06 -5.69
C PRO A 153 11.87 2.60 -6.51
N HIS A 154 12.41 3.74 -6.08
CA HIS A 154 13.62 4.31 -6.70
C HIS A 154 14.84 3.44 -6.41
N ILE A 155 14.88 2.84 -5.22
CA ILE A 155 15.87 1.83 -4.83
C ILE A 155 15.11 0.64 -4.25
N SER A 156 15.35 -0.55 -4.79
CA SER A 156 14.71 -1.79 -4.34
C SER A 156 15.72 -2.72 -3.67
N VAL A 157 15.40 -3.18 -2.47
CA VAL A 157 16.17 -4.15 -1.70
C VAL A 157 15.34 -5.42 -1.57
N VAL A 158 15.77 -6.49 -2.25
CA VAL A 158 15.16 -7.81 -2.13
C VAL A 158 16.05 -8.66 -1.25
N LEU A 159 15.58 -8.95 -0.04
CA LEU A 159 16.24 -9.86 0.89
C LEU A 159 16.04 -11.31 0.46
N ARG A 160 16.50 -12.25 1.30
CA ARG A 160 16.35 -13.68 1.04
C ARG A 160 14.87 -14.04 0.82
N ILE A 161 14.64 -14.83 -0.22
CA ILE A 161 13.36 -15.46 -0.53
C ILE A 161 13.44 -16.93 -0.09
N GLU A 162 12.51 -17.33 0.77
CA GLU A 162 12.29 -18.69 1.26
C GLU A 162 10.83 -19.07 0.98
N PRO A 163 10.49 -20.38 0.84
CA PRO A 163 9.11 -20.80 0.66
C PRO A 163 8.21 -20.31 1.79
N ASP A 164 7.22 -19.49 1.44
CA ASP A 164 6.27 -18.87 2.36
C ASP A 164 5.01 -18.47 1.57
N HIS A 165 3.85 -18.40 2.23
CA HIS A 165 2.57 -18.02 1.62
C HIS A 165 2.17 -18.80 0.33
N LEU A 166 2.58 -20.06 0.22
CA LEU A 166 2.32 -20.93 -0.95
C LEU A 166 0.83 -21.31 -1.13
N ASP A 167 0.00 -21.05 -0.12
CA ASP A 167 -1.45 -21.16 -0.22
C ASP A 167 -2.07 -20.00 -1.01
N ARG A 168 -1.30 -18.93 -1.22
CA ARG A 168 -1.72 -17.71 -1.93
C ARG A 168 -0.98 -17.50 -3.24
N HIS A 169 0.32 -17.77 -3.29
CA HIS A 169 1.18 -17.64 -4.49
C HIS A 169 1.35 -18.97 -5.21
#